data_AF-A0A4R9K5L2-F1
#
_entry.id   AF-A0A4R9K5L2-F1
#
_cell.length_a   1.000
_cell.length_b   1.000
_cell.length_c   1.000
_cell.angle_alpha   90.00
_cell.angle_beta   90.00
_cell.angle_gamma   90.00
#
_symmetry.space_group_name_H-M   'P 1'
#
loop_
_entity.id
_entity.type
_entity.pdbx_description
1 polymer ?
#
loop_
_entity_poly.entity_id
_entity_poly.type
_entity_poly.pdbx_seq_one_letter_code
_entity_poly.pdbx_strand_id
1 'polypeptide(L)'
;MDSFDKLLKTKGSKTYRLQSLDGEGNCLDEFSFDSELAIGRAQGDYIVEDPSVSRIHCVITTTADTIKIEDLNSKNGVFVRITEPYQLKPGDQFRIGKKIFRIVEK
;
A
#
# COMPACT_ATOMS: atom_id res chain seq x y z
N MET A 1 6.15 22.44 -13.44
CA MET A 1 6.87 21.17 -13.72
C MET A 1 8.34 21.30 -13.26
N ASP A 2 8.60 22.05 -12.20
CA ASP A 2 8.48 21.73 -10.77
C ASP A 2 9.65 20.91 -10.24
N SER A 3 10.57 21.68 -9.64
CA SER A 3 11.82 21.35 -8.95
C SER A 3 11.72 20.31 -7.82
N PHE A 4 10.58 19.64 -7.63
CA PHE A 4 10.37 18.58 -6.64
C PHE A 4 11.04 17.27 -7.03
N ASP A 5 11.13 16.98 -8.33
CA ASP A 5 11.74 15.76 -8.88
C ASP A 5 13.25 15.65 -8.59
N LYS A 6 13.88 16.78 -8.22
CA LYS A 6 15.31 16.87 -7.97
C LYS A 6 15.71 16.64 -6.51
N LEU A 7 14.76 16.64 -5.57
CA LEU A 7 15.03 16.51 -4.13
C LEU A 7 14.95 15.04 -3.63
N LEU A 8 14.31 14.15 -4.38
CA LEU A 8 14.10 12.75 -3.98
C LEU A 8 15.29 11.82 -4.29
N LYS A 9 16.36 12.33 -4.92
CA LYS A 9 17.50 11.50 -5.40
C LYS A 9 18.65 11.32 -4.40
N THR A 10 18.50 11.55 -3.09
CA THR A 10 19.72 11.65 -2.23
C THR A 10 19.75 10.91 -0.88
N LYS A 11 18.82 10.02 -0.55
CA LYS A 11 19.03 9.04 0.54
C LYS A 11 18.39 7.71 0.18
N GLY A 12 19.12 6.61 0.37
CA GLY A 12 18.75 5.28 -0.09
C GLY A 12 17.30 4.93 0.19
N SER A 13 16.57 4.55 -0.86
CA SER A 13 15.16 4.20 -0.76
C SER A 13 15.01 2.99 0.16
N LYS A 14 14.29 3.15 1.28
CA LYS A 14 13.85 2.00 2.08
C LYS A 14 12.99 1.10 1.20
N THR A 15 13.33 -0.18 1.12
CA THR A 15 12.49 -1.16 0.43
C THR A 15 11.40 -1.64 1.38
N TYR A 16 10.16 -1.66 0.91
CA TYR A 16 9.00 -2.16 1.66
C TYR A 16 8.45 -3.43 1.02
N ARG A 17 7.69 -4.21 1.81
CA ARG A 17 6.94 -5.37 1.31
C ARG A 17 5.47 -5.22 1.63
N LEU A 18 4.64 -5.32 0.59
CA LEU A 18 3.20 -5.50 0.75
C LEU A 18 2.90 -6.99 0.87
N GLN A 19 2.33 -7.42 2.00
CA GLN A 19 1.92 -8.81 2.22
C GLN A 19 0.40 -8.96 2.12
N SER A 20 -0.05 -9.86 1.24
CA SER A 20 -1.43 -10.35 1.18
C SER A 20 -1.59 -11.50 2.17
N LEU A 21 -2.67 -11.47 2.96
CA LEU A 21 -2.91 -12.45 4.02
C LEU A 21 -4.22 -13.21 3.82
N ASP A 22 -4.26 -14.47 4.25
CA ASP A 22 -5.50 -15.24 4.36
C ASP A 22 -6.33 -14.87 5.61
N GLY A 23 -7.46 -15.54 5.79
CA GLY A 23 -8.35 -15.36 6.95
C GLY A 23 -7.76 -15.83 8.28
N GLU A 24 -6.63 -16.55 8.25
CA GLU A 24 -5.90 -17.06 9.42
C GLU A 24 -4.65 -16.22 9.73
N GLY A 25 -4.33 -15.24 8.86
CA GLY A 25 -3.19 -14.33 9.01
C GLY A 25 -1.89 -14.84 8.40
N ASN A 26 -1.92 -15.92 7.60
CA ASN A 26 -0.77 -16.43 6.87
C ASN A 26 -0.50 -15.58 5.62
N CYS A 27 0.78 -15.42 5.28
CA CYS A 27 1.17 -14.72 4.06
C CYS A 27 0.87 -15.59 2.83
N LEU A 28 -0.05 -15.11 1.99
CA LEU A 28 -0.39 -15.73 0.72
C LEU A 28 0.55 -15.29 -0.40
N ASP A 29 0.94 -14.03 -0.39
CA ASP A 29 1.76 -13.42 -1.43
C ASP A 29 2.45 -12.16 -0.89
N GLU A 30 3.63 -11.82 -1.42
CA GLU A 30 4.33 -10.60 -1.07
C GLU A 30 5.00 -9.91 -2.26
N PHE A 31 4.88 -8.58 -2.30
CA PHE A 31 5.46 -7.75 -3.36
C PHE A 31 6.41 -6.71 -2.76
N SER A 32 7.64 -6.64 -3.29
CA SER A 32 8.65 -5.67 -2.86
C SER A 32 8.62 -4.43 -3.74
N PHE A 33 8.71 -3.25 -3.13
CA PHE A 33 8.76 -1.97 -3.84
C PHE A 33 9.62 -0.98 -3.05
N ASP A 34 10.23 -0.03 -3.76
CA ASP A 34 11.17 0.94 -3.18
C ASP A 34 10.81 2.41 -3.47
N SER A 35 9.78 2.66 -4.27
CA SER A 35 9.42 4.01 -4.73
C SER A 35 7.92 4.17 -4.90
N GLU A 36 7.33 3.49 -5.88
CA GLU A 36 5.90 3.53 -6.19
C GLU A 36 5.35 2.12 -6.41
N LEU A 37 4.10 1.90 -6.00
CA LEU A 37 3.35 0.68 -6.25
C LEU A 37 1.91 1.01 -6.59
N ALA A 38 1.51 0.82 -7.85
CA ALA A 38 0.13 0.93 -8.29
C ALA A 38 -0.63 -0.39 -8.07
N ILE A 39 -1.84 -0.30 -7.48
CA ILE A 39 -2.68 -1.45 -7.17
C ILE A 39 -4.02 -1.31 -7.89
N GLY A 40 -4.47 -2.39 -8.53
CA GLY A 40 -5.76 -2.41 -9.21
C GLY A 40 -6.24 -3.80 -9.55
N ARG A 41 -7.47 -3.89 -10.06
CA ARG A 41 -8.10 -5.16 -10.48
C ARG A 41 -7.65 -5.63 -11.85
N ALA A 42 -7.26 -4.69 -12.71
CA ALA A 42 -6.94 -4.97 -14.11
C ALA A 42 -5.72 -4.20 -14.63
N GLN A 43 -5.24 -3.20 -13.89
CA GLN A 43 -4.10 -2.36 -14.22
C GLN A 43 -3.33 -2.03 -12.95
N GLY A 44 -2.02 -1.84 -13.06
CA GLY A 44 -1.10 -1.59 -11.94
C GLY A 44 -0.04 -2.68 -11.82
N ASP A 45 0.87 -2.48 -10.88
CA ASP A 45 1.97 -3.40 -10.58
C ASP A 45 1.50 -4.60 -9.76
N TYR A 46 0.51 -4.40 -8.88
CA TYR A 46 -0.11 -5.46 -8.09
C TYR A 46 -1.58 -5.64 -8.46
N ILE A 47 -1.91 -6.83 -8.96
CA ILE A 47 -3.26 -7.17 -9.41
C ILE A 47 -4.04 -7.87 -8.30
N VAL A 48 -5.19 -7.31 -7.94
CA VAL A 48 -6.12 -7.88 -6.97
C VAL A 48 -7.35 -8.41 -7.70
N GLU A 49 -7.49 -9.73 -7.78
CA GLU A 49 -8.65 -10.42 -8.39
C GLU A 49 -9.91 -10.31 -7.51
N ASP A 50 -10.49 -9.12 -7.43
CA ASP A 50 -11.69 -8.86 -6.63
C ASP A 50 -12.60 -7.88 -7.37
N PRO A 51 -13.84 -8.26 -7.74
CA PRO A 51 -14.78 -7.39 -8.47
C PRO A 51 -15.10 -6.06 -7.78
N SER A 52 -14.86 -5.97 -6.48
CA SER A 52 -15.05 -4.76 -5.67
C SER A 52 -13.90 -3.76 -5.82
N VAL A 53 -12.75 -4.17 -6.37
CA VAL A 53 -11.58 -3.32 -6.66
C VAL A 53 -11.74 -2.64 -8.02
N SER A 54 -11.26 -1.40 -8.11
CA SER A 54 -11.31 -0.60 -9.34
C SER A 54 -10.26 -1.08 -10.33
N ARG A 55 -10.41 -0.76 -11.63
CA ARG A 55 -9.44 -1.17 -12.66
C ARG A 55 -8.02 -0.73 -12.31
N ILE A 56 -7.88 0.53 -11.93
CA ILE A 56 -6.78 1.11 -11.15
C ILE A 56 -7.42 1.69 -9.88
N HIS A 57 -6.90 1.36 -8.69
CA HIS A 57 -7.62 1.60 -7.43
C HIS A 57 -6.86 2.55 -6.50
N CYS A 58 -5.57 2.31 -6.29
CA CYS A 58 -4.74 3.19 -5.47
C CYS A 58 -3.28 3.13 -5.86
N VAL A 59 -2.50 4.06 -5.34
CA VAL A 59 -1.05 4.07 -5.45
C VAL A 59 -0.43 4.24 -4.07
N ILE A 60 0.60 3.44 -3.78
CA ILE A 60 1.46 3.58 -2.61
C ILE A 60 2.75 4.23 -3.07
N THR A 61 3.19 5.26 -2.36
CA THR A 61 4.47 5.94 -2.62
C THR A 61 5.31 5.96 -1.35
N THR A 62 6.61 5.78 -1.50
CA THR A 62 7.55 5.75 -0.39
C THR A 62 8.63 6.80 -0.60
N THR A 63 8.88 7.59 0.44
CA THR A 63 10.05 8.47 0.53
C THR A 63 10.97 7.96 1.65
N ALA A 64 12.09 8.63 1.90
CA ALA A 64 13.05 8.22 2.92
C ALA A 64 12.42 8.02 4.32
N ASP A 65 11.41 8.84 4.66
CA ASP A 65 10.85 8.89 6.02
C ASP A 65 9.34 8.61 6.10
N THR A 66 8.64 8.52 4.96
CA THR A 66 7.17 8.40 4.96
C THR A 66 6.65 7.47 3.87
N ILE A 67 5.52 6.81 4.17
CA ILE A 67 4.72 6.02 3.23
C ILE A 67 3.37 6.73 3.07
N LYS A 68 2.97 7.01 1.84
CA LYS A 68 1.67 7.61 1.51
C LYS A 68 0.87 6.65 0.65
N ILE A 69 -0.42 6.54 0.92
CA ILE A 69 -1.39 5.85 0.05
C ILE A 69 -2.42 6.86 -0.45
N GLU A 70 -2.76 6.79 -1.74
CA GLU A 70 -3.73 7.67 -2.37
C GLU A 70 -4.80 6.85 -3.11
N ASP A 71 -6.07 7.13 -2.80
CA ASP A 71 -7.23 6.56 -3.50
C ASP A 71 -7.39 7.24 -4.86
N LEU A 72 -7.40 6.47 -5.95
CA LEU A 72 -7.53 6.99 -7.32
C LEU A 72 -9.00 6.99 -7.77
N ASN A 73 -9.85 7.63 -6.95
CA ASN A 73 -11.29 7.70 -7.15
C ASN A 73 -11.93 6.30 -7.26
N SER A 74 -11.62 5.46 -6.28
CA SER A 74 -11.98 4.06 -6.34
C SER A 74 -13.43 3.80 -5.95
N LYS A 75 -14.02 2.69 -6.42
CA LYS A 75 -15.45 2.40 -6.22
C LYS A 75 -15.83 2.30 -4.75
N ASN A 76 -14.99 1.65 -3.97
CA ASN A 76 -15.26 1.41 -2.56
C ASN A 76 -14.46 2.33 -1.64
N GLY A 77 -13.43 3.01 -2.15
CA GLY A 77 -12.47 3.74 -1.33
C GLY A 77 -11.34 2.84 -0.82
N VAL A 78 -10.20 3.46 -0.57
CA VAL A 78 -9.11 2.92 0.25
C VAL A 78 -9.34 3.34 1.69
N PHE A 79 -9.25 2.40 2.64
CA PHE A 79 -9.45 2.71 4.05
C PHE A 79 -8.23 2.36 4.89
N VAL A 80 -8.13 2.92 6.10
CA VAL A 80 -7.24 2.42 7.15
C VAL A 80 -8.14 2.28 8.38
N ARG A 81 -8.26 1.09 8.96
CA ARG A 81 -9.17 0.88 10.10
C ARG A 81 -8.52 1.37 11.39
N ILE A 82 -9.10 2.45 11.91
CA ILE A 82 -8.67 3.17 13.10
C ILE A 82 -9.93 3.34 13.96
N THR A 83 -9.90 2.92 15.22
CA THR A 83 -11.07 2.99 16.14
C THR A 83 -10.94 4.08 17.21
N GLU A 84 -9.72 4.61 17.36
CA GLU A 84 -9.28 5.87 17.97
C GLU A 84 -7.91 6.20 17.34
N PRO A 85 -7.36 7.44 17.44
CA PRO A 85 -6.07 7.77 16.80
C PRO A 85 -4.99 6.72 17.11
N TYR A 86 -4.58 5.97 16.08
CA TYR A 86 -3.70 4.81 16.23
C TYR A 86 -2.43 5.01 15.41
N GLN A 87 -1.29 4.94 16.08
CA GLN A 87 0.03 5.08 15.46
C GLN A 87 0.56 3.69 15.09
N LEU A 88 0.43 3.32 13.82
CA LEU A 88 0.87 2.03 13.27
C LEU A 88 2.39 1.86 13.37
N LYS A 89 2.83 0.64 13.68
CA LYS A 89 4.24 0.21 13.72
C LYS A 89 4.51 -0.91 12.71
N PRO A 90 5.77 -1.13 12.29
CA PRO A 90 6.15 -2.32 11.54
C PRO A 90 5.71 -3.59 12.28
N GLY A 91 5.02 -4.49 11.58
CA GLY A 91 4.38 -5.70 12.09
C GLY A 91 2.86 -5.61 12.23
N ASP A 92 2.29 -4.41 12.26
CA ASP A 92 0.86 -4.21 12.52
C ASP A 92 -0.02 -4.70 11.36
N GLN A 93 -1.18 -5.29 11.71
CA GLN A 93 -2.22 -5.70 10.78
C GLN A 93 -3.48 -4.84 10.91
N PHE A 94 -4.11 -4.49 9.80
CA PHE A 94 -5.39 -3.79 9.79
C PHE A 94 -6.29 -4.27 8.64
N ARG A 95 -7.59 -4.03 8.78
CA ARG A 95 -8.62 -4.60 7.92
C ARG A 95 -9.43 -3.52 7.22
N ILE A 96 -9.74 -3.75 5.95
CA ILE A 96 -10.60 -2.88 5.16
C ILE A 96 -11.63 -3.75 4.45
N GLY A 97 -12.92 -3.43 4.55
CA GLY A 97 -13.96 -4.22 3.86
C GLY A 97 -13.98 -5.68 4.33
N LYS A 98 -13.51 -6.64 3.52
CA LYS A 98 -13.35 -8.07 3.88
C LYS A 98 -11.90 -8.55 3.96
N LYS A 99 -10.90 -7.70 3.68
CA LYS A 99 -9.48 -8.11 3.54
C LYS A 99 -8.59 -7.57 4.66
N ILE A 100 -7.56 -8.35 5.01
CA ILE A 100 -6.59 -8.09 6.07
C ILE A 100 -5.24 -7.74 5.43
N PHE A 101 -4.55 -6.74 5.98
CA PHE A 101 -3.27 -6.24 5.50
C PHE A 101 -2.27 -6.20 6.67
N ARG A 102 -0.97 -6.39 6.40
CA ARG A 102 0.13 -6.18 7.36
C ARG A 102 1.18 -5.23 6.77
N ILE A 103 1.70 -4.31 7.59
CA ILE A 103 2.89 -3.52 7.25
C ILE A 103 4.13 -4.18 7.84
N VAL A 104 5.20 -4.33 7.06
CA VAL A 104 6.52 -4.77 7.54
C VAL A 104 7.61 -3.88 6.94
N GLU A 105 8.55 -3.44 7.78
CA GLU A 105 9.84 -2.91 7.29
C GLU A 105 10.73 -4.09 6.85
N LYS A 106 11.61 -3.84 5.88
CA LYS A 106 12.63 -4.80 5.46
C LYS A 106 13.90 -4.65 6.30
#